data_AF-A0A8A9WGA1-F1
#
_entry.id   AF-A0A8A9WGA1-F1
#
_cell.length_a   1.000
_cell.length_b   1.000
_cell.length_c   1.000
_cell.angle_alpha   90.00
_cell.angle_beta   90.00
_cell.angle_gamma   90.00
#
_symmetry.space_group_name_H-M   'P 1'
#
loop_
_entity.id
_entity.type
_entity.pdbx_description
1 polymer ?
#
loop_
_entity_poly.entity_id
_entity_poly.type
_entity_poly.pdbx_seq_one_letter_code
_entity_poly.pdbx_strand_id
1 'polypeptide(L)'
;MTYFMIILYSFAYFFFYTSFPVGGVNLLSLLVPSSGLATGEQSKFFSYYIPKPYLFVNKSLKSNLDILNIITDLNSLLPQLADFINQFNNVVNQSGINVITDITGNMSIDVPRDMPDSVAKNITNRIGIIDRLITTRGQEINELLQKGLNVENKLKMENPEYVSQLSEKIAEFRRLNALYRH
;
A
#
# COMPACT_ATOMS: atom_id res chain seq x y z
N MET A 1 6.03 -4.26 -41.33
CA MET A 1 4.67 -4.50 -40.81
C MET A 1 4.56 -3.70 -39.53
N THR A 2 3.90 -2.56 -39.64
CA THR A 2 3.91 -1.40 -38.73
C THR A 2 2.52 -1.28 -38.09
N TYR A 3 2.39 -0.44 -37.04
CA TYR A 3 1.23 -0.18 -36.13
C TYR A 3 1.30 -0.98 -34.82
N PHE A 4 1.73 -0.44 -33.66
CA PHE A 4 1.44 0.82 -32.93
C PHE A 4 0.04 0.83 -32.26
N MET A 5 0.06 1.16 -30.97
CA MET A 5 -1.00 1.73 -30.12
C MET A 5 -1.87 0.85 -29.19
N ILE A 6 -1.60 1.09 -27.89
CA ILE A 6 -2.53 1.63 -26.87
C ILE A 6 -3.79 0.82 -26.57
N ILE A 7 -3.84 0.33 -25.32
CA ILE A 7 -5.09 0.28 -24.55
C ILE A 7 -4.87 1.09 -23.27
N LEU A 8 -5.16 2.39 -23.37
CA LEU A 8 -5.77 3.17 -22.29
C LEU A 8 -7.24 2.78 -22.28
N TYR A 9 -7.85 2.55 -21.11
CA TYR A 9 -9.16 3.15 -20.78
C TYR A 9 -9.51 2.94 -19.30
N SER A 10 -9.67 4.09 -18.63
CA SER A 10 -10.55 4.45 -17.51
C SER A 10 -11.13 3.39 -16.57
N PHE A 11 -11.02 3.64 -15.26
CA PHE A 11 -12.23 3.93 -14.47
C PHE A 11 -11.91 4.86 -13.30
N ALA A 12 -12.64 5.97 -13.27
CA ALA A 12 -12.63 6.98 -12.24
C ALA A 12 -13.77 6.73 -11.25
N TYR A 13 -13.68 7.39 -10.09
CA TYR A 13 -14.73 7.87 -9.16
C TYR A 13 -14.66 7.41 -7.69
N PHE A 14 -14.49 8.43 -6.84
CA PHE A 14 -15.03 8.65 -5.48
C PHE A 14 -14.41 7.88 -4.30
N PHE A 15 -13.96 8.49 -3.19
CA PHE A 15 -14.50 9.63 -2.41
C PHE A 15 -13.42 10.52 -1.75
N PHE A 16 -13.89 11.63 -1.20
CA PHE A 16 -13.28 12.93 -0.87
C PHE A 16 -12.79 13.14 0.59
N TYR A 17 -11.95 14.19 0.76
CA TYR A 17 -11.71 15.10 1.93
C TYR A 17 -11.13 14.49 3.24
N THR A 18 -10.06 15.05 3.85
CA THR A 18 -10.03 16.37 4.51
C THR A 18 -8.60 16.88 4.82
N SER A 19 -8.41 18.19 4.59
CA SER A 19 -7.71 19.25 5.36
C SER A 19 -6.32 19.06 6.00
N PHE A 20 -5.37 19.87 5.51
CA PHE A 20 -4.21 20.41 6.25
C PHE A 20 -4.64 21.59 7.17
N PRO A 21 -3.84 21.94 8.20
CA PRO A 21 -3.08 23.19 8.07
C PRO A 21 -1.61 23.11 8.51
N VAL A 22 -0.84 23.97 7.85
CA VAL A 22 0.58 24.29 8.00
C VAL A 22 0.77 25.42 9.02
N GLY A 23 1.91 25.45 9.71
CA GLY A 23 2.65 26.70 9.92
C GLY A 23 2.92 27.13 11.36
N GLY A 24 4.02 26.63 11.93
CA GLY A 24 4.65 27.17 13.12
C GLY A 24 5.87 28.03 12.77
N VAL A 25 5.81 29.29 13.21
CA VAL A 25 6.89 30.24 13.57
C VAL A 25 8.00 30.58 12.56
N ASN A 26 7.93 31.83 12.07
CA ASN A 26 9.01 32.61 11.50
C ASN A 26 9.64 33.45 12.64
N LEU A 27 10.93 33.29 12.92
CA LEU A 27 11.70 34.14 13.83
C LEU A 27 12.96 34.62 13.12
N LEU A 28 13.29 35.88 13.35
CA LEU A 28 14.50 36.64 12.95
C LEU A 28 14.36 37.52 11.69
N SER A 29 13.61 38.61 11.86
CA SER A 29 13.94 39.89 11.22
C SER A 29 15.17 40.51 11.92
N LEU A 30 16.30 40.52 11.19
CA LEU A 30 17.49 41.33 11.47
C LEU A 30 17.23 42.78 11.07
N LEU A 31 17.40 43.73 11.99
CA LEU A 31 17.79 45.11 11.65
C LEU A 31 18.34 45.81 12.90
N VAL A 32 19.66 46.05 12.87
CA VAL A 32 20.37 46.98 13.75
C VAL A 32 20.86 48.13 12.87
N PRO A 33 20.82 49.40 13.32
CA PRO A 33 21.70 50.41 12.80
C PRO A 33 22.73 50.89 13.84
N SER A 34 24.00 50.75 13.43
CA SER A 34 25.08 51.74 13.49
C SER A 34 25.20 52.67 14.72
N SER A 35 26.32 52.56 15.45
CA SER A 35 27.44 53.53 15.40
C SER A 35 28.47 53.28 16.52
N GLY A 36 29.76 53.42 16.20
CA GLY A 36 30.85 53.39 17.19
C GLY A 36 32.22 53.14 16.55
N LEU A 37 33.03 54.20 16.45
CA LEU A 37 34.45 54.18 16.06
C LEU A 37 35.34 53.49 17.11
N ALA A 38 36.35 52.73 16.69
CA ALA A 38 37.74 52.83 17.19
C ALA A 38 38.69 51.84 16.46
N THR A 39 39.69 52.44 15.80
CA THR A 39 41.09 52.02 15.54
C THR A 39 41.60 50.64 15.95
N GLY A 40 42.38 50.00 15.05
CA GLY A 40 43.58 49.24 15.43
C GLY A 40 43.72 47.81 14.87
N GLU A 41 44.85 47.57 14.20
CA GLU A 41 45.51 46.29 13.94
C GLU A 41 44.97 45.32 12.88
N GLN A 42 45.76 45.23 11.80
CA GLN A 42 45.68 44.17 10.79
C GLN A 42 46.19 42.84 11.38
N SER A 43 45.28 41.92 11.68
CA SER A 43 45.63 40.49 11.85
C SER A 43 45.16 39.72 10.62
N LYS A 44 46.12 39.17 9.86
CA LYS A 44 45.84 38.26 8.74
C LYS A 44 45.35 36.92 9.31
N PHE A 45 44.05 36.78 9.45
CA PHE A 45 43.42 35.48 9.67
C PHE A 45 43.30 34.74 8.34
N PHE A 46 44.03 33.63 8.20
CA PHE A 46 43.80 32.68 7.12
C PHE A 46 42.41 32.06 7.31
N SER A 47 41.45 32.49 6.48
CA SER A 47 40.12 31.91 6.43
C SER A 47 40.22 30.47 5.93
N TYR A 48 40.04 29.51 6.84
CA TYR A 48 39.91 28.09 6.48
C TYR A 48 38.54 27.90 5.82
N TYR A 49 38.52 27.75 4.50
CA TYR A 49 37.29 27.45 3.77
C TYR A 49 36.85 26.03 4.11
N ILE A 50 35.92 25.89 5.06
CA ILE A 50 35.19 24.65 5.27
C ILE A 50 34.15 24.57 4.14
N PRO A 51 34.28 23.64 3.18
CA PRO A 51 33.27 23.49 2.14
C PRO A 51 31.94 23.18 2.82
N LYS A 52 30.90 23.91 2.42
CA LYS A 52 29.54 23.69 2.95
C LYS A 52 29.19 22.20 2.77
N PRO A 53 28.64 21.53 3.80
CA PRO A 53 28.22 20.14 3.68
C PRO A 53 27.36 19.96 2.42
N TYR A 54 27.68 18.94 1.61
CA TYR A 54 26.91 18.65 0.41
C TYR A 54 25.41 18.56 0.74
N LEU A 55 24.57 19.19 -0.08
CA LEU A 55 23.11 19.32 0.07
C LEU A 55 22.35 17.99 -0.14
N PHE A 56 22.88 16.86 0.33
CA PHE A 56 22.19 15.57 0.32
C PHE A 56 21.38 15.32 1.60
N VAL A 57 21.55 16.15 2.64
CA VAL A 57 21.00 15.93 3.99
C VAL A 57 19.46 16.00 4.05
N ASN A 58 18.79 16.51 3.00
CA ASN A 58 17.35 16.75 2.99
C ASN A 58 16.59 16.09 1.82
N LYS A 59 17.21 15.28 0.96
CA LYS A 59 16.46 14.47 0.00
C LYS A 59 15.85 13.26 0.72
N SER A 60 14.52 13.15 0.64
CA SER A 60 13.72 12.15 1.34
C SER A 60 14.09 10.72 0.94
N LEU A 61 14.76 10.00 1.84
CA LEU A 61 14.95 8.54 1.75
C LEU A 61 13.70 7.75 2.20
N LYS A 62 12.67 8.44 2.72
CA LYS A 62 11.50 7.79 3.33
C LYS A 62 10.68 6.99 2.32
N SER A 63 10.42 7.55 1.13
CA SER A 63 9.55 6.92 0.12
C SER A 63 10.06 5.57 -0.39
N ASN A 64 11.38 5.42 -0.55
CA ASN A 64 11.98 4.14 -0.96
C ASN A 64 11.99 3.10 0.18
N LEU A 65 12.11 3.53 1.43
CA LEU A 65 12.01 2.62 2.57
C LEU A 65 10.55 2.20 2.81
N ASP A 66 9.62 3.13 2.64
CA ASP A 66 8.17 2.90 2.79
C ASP A 66 7.67 1.88 1.75
N ILE A 67 8.09 2.00 0.48
CA ILE A 67 7.70 1.03 -0.56
C ILE A 67 8.29 -0.36 -0.30
N LEU A 68 9.54 -0.44 0.18
CA LEU A 68 10.19 -1.71 0.50
C LEU A 68 9.50 -2.44 1.66
N ASN A 69 9.10 -1.71 2.70
CA ASN A 69 8.35 -2.26 3.82
C ASN A 69 7.00 -2.80 3.36
N ILE A 70 6.28 -2.04 2.53
CA ILE A 70 4.99 -2.48 1.95
C ILE A 70 5.17 -3.76 1.13
N ILE A 71 6.20 -3.84 0.29
CA ILE A 71 6.48 -5.06 -0.50
C ILE A 71 6.81 -6.24 0.42
N THR A 72 7.57 -6.01 1.49
CA THR A 72 7.92 -7.04 2.47
C THR A 72 6.68 -7.60 3.16
N ASP A 73 5.77 -6.72 3.59
CA ASP A 73 4.50 -7.14 4.20
C ASP A 73 3.64 -7.91 3.19
N LEU A 74 3.52 -7.43 1.95
CA LEU A 74 2.78 -8.12 0.89
C LEU A 74 3.34 -9.51 0.59
N ASN A 75 4.67 -9.69 0.62
CA ASN A 75 5.31 -10.99 0.43
C ASN A 75 4.98 -11.99 1.55
N SER A 76 4.60 -11.51 2.74
CA SER A 76 4.13 -12.36 3.83
C SER A 76 2.63 -12.63 3.75
N LEU A 77 1.83 -11.62 3.40
CA LEU A 77 0.37 -11.69 3.45
C LEU A 77 -0.25 -12.41 2.24
N LEU A 78 0.31 -12.25 1.04
CA LEU A 78 -0.22 -12.89 -0.18
C LEU A 78 -0.21 -14.42 -0.11
N PRO A 79 0.88 -15.08 0.34
CA PRO A 79 0.87 -16.52 0.57
C PRO A 79 -0.16 -16.96 1.62
N GLN A 80 -0.30 -16.22 2.72
CA GLN A 80 -1.30 -16.52 3.75
C GLN A 80 -2.73 -16.46 3.19
N LEU A 81 -3.03 -15.45 2.37
CA LEU A 81 -4.32 -15.35 1.69
C LEU A 81 -4.53 -16.56 0.76
N ALA A 82 -3.52 -16.96 0.00
CA ALA A 82 -3.59 -18.13 -0.87
C ALA A 82 -3.88 -19.42 -0.08
N ASP A 83 -3.24 -19.59 1.07
CA ASP A 83 -3.46 -20.76 1.93
C ASP A 83 -4.88 -20.81 2.50
N PHE A 84 -5.46 -19.67 2.89
CA PHE A 84 -6.84 -19.62 3.35
C PHE A 84 -7.82 -19.95 2.22
N ILE A 85 -7.61 -19.42 1.01
CA ILE A 85 -8.43 -19.72 -0.17
C ILE A 85 -8.33 -21.21 -0.52
N ASN A 86 -7.13 -21.79 -0.48
CA ASN A 86 -6.95 -23.22 -0.71
C ASN A 86 -7.68 -24.07 0.34
N GLN A 87 -7.59 -23.70 1.62
CA GLN A 87 -8.33 -24.37 2.69
C GLN A 87 -9.84 -24.28 2.48
N PHE A 88 -10.33 -23.10 2.07
CA PHE A 88 -11.73 -22.89 1.74
C PHE A 88 -12.20 -23.84 0.64
N ASN A 89 -11.51 -23.80 -0.51
CA ASN A 89 -11.83 -24.61 -1.68
C ASN A 89 -11.77 -26.10 -1.36
N ASN A 90 -10.80 -26.54 -0.56
CA ASN A 90 -10.70 -27.92 -0.11
C ASN A 90 -11.89 -28.34 0.75
N VAL A 91 -12.36 -27.48 1.67
CA VAL A 91 -13.53 -27.80 2.50
C VAL A 91 -14.78 -27.91 1.64
N VAL A 92 -15.00 -26.98 0.71
CA VAL A 92 -16.15 -27.01 -0.22
C VAL A 92 -16.12 -28.29 -1.06
N ASN A 93 -14.98 -28.57 -1.72
CA ASN A 93 -14.83 -29.74 -2.58
C ASN A 93 -14.97 -31.08 -1.84
N GLN A 94 -14.46 -31.17 -0.60
CA GLN A 94 -14.50 -32.42 0.18
C GLN A 94 -15.86 -32.69 0.82
N SER A 95 -16.61 -31.64 1.15
CA SER A 95 -17.90 -31.76 1.84
C SER A 95 -19.08 -31.98 0.90
N GLY A 96 -18.93 -31.67 -0.39
CA GLY A 96 -20.01 -31.79 -1.37
C GLY A 96 -21.13 -30.76 -1.17
N ILE A 97 -20.88 -29.71 -0.37
CA ILE A 97 -21.79 -28.57 -0.26
C ILE A 97 -21.58 -27.63 -1.45
N ASN A 98 -22.61 -26.85 -1.76
CA ASN A 98 -22.50 -25.77 -2.72
C ASN A 98 -22.38 -24.44 -1.98
N VAL A 99 -21.45 -23.59 -2.42
CA VAL A 99 -21.28 -22.24 -1.88
C VAL A 99 -21.48 -21.25 -3.00
N ILE A 100 -22.32 -20.24 -2.76
CA ILE A 100 -22.61 -19.16 -3.70
C ILE A 100 -22.21 -17.86 -3.04
N THR A 101 -21.37 -17.07 -3.72
CA THR A 101 -20.98 -15.74 -3.23
C THR A 101 -21.59 -14.66 -4.12
N ASP A 102 -22.32 -13.71 -3.53
CA ASP A 102 -22.88 -12.60 -4.28
C ASP A 102 -21.84 -11.50 -4.62
N ILE A 103 -22.24 -10.53 -5.45
CA ILE A 103 -21.37 -9.41 -5.86
C ILE A 103 -20.92 -8.51 -4.70
N THR A 104 -21.64 -8.55 -3.58
CA THR A 104 -21.35 -7.81 -2.35
C THR A 104 -20.49 -8.62 -1.37
N GLY A 105 -20.20 -9.88 -1.68
CA GLY A 105 -19.41 -10.77 -0.84
C GLY A 105 -20.21 -11.50 0.24
N ASN A 106 -21.55 -11.50 0.18
CA ASN A 106 -22.34 -12.35 1.07
C ASN A 106 -22.32 -13.79 0.56
N MET A 107 -22.18 -14.72 1.49
CA MET A 107 -22.08 -16.14 1.21
C MET A 107 -23.37 -16.86 1.59
N SER A 108 -23.87 -17.68 0.66
CA SER A 108 -24.92 -18.67 0.91
C SER A 108 -24.35 -20.07 0.77
N ILE A 109 -24.78 -20.98 1.63
CA ILE A 109 -24.31 -22.37 1.65
C ILE A 109 -25.53 -23.27 1.49
N ASP A 110 -25.54 -24.08 0.43
CA ASP A 110 -26.53 -25.12 0.21
C ASP A 110 -25.93 -26.48 0.58
N VAL A 111 -26.66 -27.19 1.43
CA VAL A 111 -26.22 -28.48 1.97
C VAL A 111 -27.06 -29.61 1.35
N PRO A 112 -26.44 -30.73 0.94
CA PRO A 112 -27.19 -31.90 0.46
C PRO A 112 -28.21 -32.39 1.48
N ARG A 113 -29.39 -32.82 0.98
CA ARG A 113 -30.51 -33.26 1.82
C ARG A 113 -30.18 -34.43 2.75
N ASP A 114 -29.25 -35.29 2.34
CA ASP A 114 -28.87 -36.49 3.08
C ASP A 114 -27.74 -36.24 4.09
N MET A 115 -27.23 -35.01 4.21
CA MET A 115 -26.18 -34.66 5.17
C MET A 115 -26.77 -34.48 6.57
N PRO A 116 -26.19 -35.11 7.62
CA PRO A 116 -26.62 -34.88 9.00
C PRO A 116 -26.41 -33.43 9.44
N ASP A 117 -27.39 -32.85 10.14
CA ASP A 117 -27.36 -31.46 10.62
C ASP A 117 -26.11 -31.11 11.44
N SER A 118 -25.60 -32.05 12.23
CA SER A 118 -24.38 -31.87 13.02
C SER A 118 -23.13 -31.70 12.15
N VAL A 119 -23.06 -32.44 11.04
CA VAL A 119 -21.98 -32.38 10.05
C VAL A 119 -22.10 -31.09 9.24
N ALA A 120 -23.32 -30.78 8.76
CA ALA A 120 -23.64 -29.55 8.06
C ALA A 120 -23.21 -28.31 8.86
N LYS A 121 -23.62 -28.24 10.14
CA LYS A 121 -23.28 -27.13 11.03
C LYS A 121 -21.77 -26.99 11.25
N ASN A 122 -21.04 -28.10 11.39
CA ASN A 122 -19.59 -28.06 11.56
C ASN A 122 -18.91 -27.48 10.31
N ILE A 123 -19.29 -27.97 9.13
CA ILE A 123 -18.76 -27.49 7.85
C ILE A 123 -19.07 -26.01 7.66
N THR A 124 -20.32 -25.59 7.87
CA THR A 124 -20.75 -24.19 7.77
C THR A 124 -19.94 -23.29 8.71
N ASN A 125 -19.74 -23.70 9.96
CA ASN A 125 -18.93 -22.94 10.92
C ASN A 125 -17.46 -22.81 10.46
N ARG A 126 -16.88 -23.92 9.97
CA ARG A 126 -15.50 -23.92 9.48
C ARG A 126 -15.33 -22.99 8.28
N ILE A 127 -16.28 -23.03 7.34
CA ILE A 127 -16.31 -22.14 6.18
C ILE A 127 -16.44 -20.68 6.59
N GLY A 128 -17.35 -20.35 7.51
CA GLY A 128 -17.51 -18.99 8.00
C GLY A 128 -16.26 -18.44 8.69
N ILE A 129 -15.51 -19.27 9.41
CA ILE A 129 -14.22 -18.88 9.99
C ILE A 129 -13.19 -18.58 8.89
N ILE A 130 -13.08 -19.46 7.88
CA ILE A 130 -12.12 -19.28 6.79
C ILE A 130 -12.48 -18.05 5.94
N ASP A 131 -13.76 -17.85 5.62
CA ASP A 131 -14.26 -16.65 4.93
C ASP A 131 -13.85 -15.37 5.68
N ARG A 132 -14.05 -15.34 7.00
CA ARG A 132 -13.62 -14.19 7.81
C ARG A 132 -12.11 -13.95 7.76
N LEU A 133 -11.31 -15.01 7.71
CA LEU A 133 -9.85 -14.90 7.57
C LEU A 133 -9.45 -14.37 6.18
N ILE A 134 -10.09 -14.87 5.11
CA ILE A 134 -9.88 -14.42 3.73
C ILE A 134 -10.24 -12.94 3.61
N THR A 135 -11.42 -12.55 4.06
CA THR A 135 -11.91 -11.17 3.98
C THR A 135 -11.02 -10.21 4.77
N THR A 136 -10.67 -10.56 6.01
CA THR A 136 -9.76 -9.73 6.84
C THR A 136 -8.40 -9.56 6.18
N ARG A 137 -7.81 -10.66 5.68
CA ARG A 137 -6.48 -10.61 5.06
C ARG A 137 -6.50 -9.87 3.72
N GLY A 138 -7.57 -10.05 2.94
CA GLY A 138 -7.79 -9.34 1.69
C GLY A 138 -7.95 -7.83 1.89
N GLN A 139 -8.64 -7.40 2.95
CA GLN A 139 -8.74 -5.98 3.31
C GLN A 139 -7.38 -5.37 3.65
N GLU A 140 -6.60 -6.04 4.51
CA GLU A 140 -5.26 -5.57 4.88
C GLU A 140 -4.31 -5.47 3.68
N ILE A 141 -4.31 -6.48 2.80
CA ILE A 141 -3.54 -6.45 1.55
C ILE A 141 -3.98 -5.27 0.68
N ASN A 142 -5.29 -5.05 0.54
CA ASN A 142 -5.80 -3.92 -0.25
C ASN A 142 -5.35 -2.58 0.35
N GLU A 143 -5.41 -2.40 1.66
CA GLU A 143 -4.92 -1.19 2.33
C GLU A 143 -3.43 -0.93 2.07
N LEU A 144 -2.60 -1.98 2.15
CA LEU A 144 -1.18 -1.90 1.84
C LEU A 144 -0.94 -1.54 0.37
N LEU A 145 -1.68 -2.14 -0.55
CA LEU A 145 -1.61 -1.81 -1.97
C LEU A 145 -2.01 -0.36 -2.24
N GLN A 146 -3.06 0.16 -1.61
CA GLN A 146 -3.45 1.57 -1.75
C GLN A 146 -2.39 2.52 -1.17
N LYS A 147 -1.83 2.21 0.00
CA LYS A 147 -0.70 2.96 0.58
C LYS A 147 0.50 2.94 -0.37
N GLY A 148 0.82 1.78 -0.92
CA GLY A 148 1.93 1.60 -1.84
C GLY A 148 1.75 2.38 -3.14
N LEU A 149 0.57 2.34 -3.75
CA LEU A 149 0.23 3.14 -4.93
C LEU A 149 0.38 4.64 -4.68
N ASN A 150 -0.02 5.11 -3.50
CA ASN A 150 0.16 6.51 -3.11
C ASN A 150 1.64 6.90 -2.99
N VAL A 151 2.50 6.00 -2.48
CA VAL A 151 3.95 6.21 -2.43
C VAL A 151 4.55 6.21 -3.84
N GLU A 152 4.20 5.23 -4.69
CA GLU A 152 4.69 5.16 -6.07
C GLU A 152 4.27 6.37 -6.90
N ASN A 153 3.06 6.88 -6.71
CA ASN A 153 2.60 8.08 -7.41
C ASN A 153 3.44 9.31 -7.05
N LYS A 154 3.81 9.47 -5.76
CA LYS A 154 4.72 10.53 -5.33
C LYS A 154 6.12 10.36 -5.94
N LEU A 155 6.63 9.13 -5.95
CA LEU A 155 7.93 8.82 -6.56
C LEU A 155 7.95 9.11 -8.07
N LYS A 156 6.86 8.81 -8.79
CA LYS A 156 6.74 9.14 -10.22
C LYS A 156 6.68 10.63 -10.52
N MET A 157 6.08 11.42 -9.62
CA MET A 157 6.08 12.88 -9.74
C MET A 157 7.50 13.46 -9.57
N GLU A 158 8.30 12.87 -8.68
CA GLU A 158 9.68 13.29 -8.44
C GLU A 158 10.66 12.71 -9.48
N ASN A 159 10.37 11.52 -10.01
CA ASN A 159 11.17 10.79 -10.99
C ASN A 159 10.27 10.08 -12.02
N PRO A 160 10.05 10.69 -13.20
CA PRO A 160 9.20 10.11 -14.25
C PRO A 160 9.63 8.72 -14.75
N GLU A 161 10.92 8.38 -14.62
CA GLU A 161 11.47 7.07 -15.03
C GLU A 161 11.26 5.98 -13.97
N TYR A 162 10.57 6.28 -12.85
CA TYR A 162 10.31 5.29 -11.81
C TYR A 162 9.42 4.14 -12.32
N VAL A 163 9.96 2.92 -12.26
CA VAL A 163 9.26 1.67 -12.60
C VAL A 163 8.51 1.14 -11.37
N SER A 164 7.22 0.84 -11.54
CA SER A 164 6.37 0.30 -10.47
C SER A 164 6.83 -1.08 -10.01
N GLN A 165 6.97 -1.24 -8.70
CA GLN A 165 7.35 -2.47 -8.03
C GLN A 165 6.14 -3.23 -7.46
N LEU A 166 4.97 -2.58 -7.41
CA LEU A 166 3.73 -3.20 -6.90
C LEU A 166 2.89 -3.91 -7.97
N SER A 167 3.18 -3.69 -9.25
CA SER A 167 2.37 -4.20 -10.37
C SER A 167 2.13 -5.71 -10.29
N GLU A 168 3.18 -6.49 -10.01
CA GLU A 168 3.11 -7.95 -9.83
C GLU A 168 2.27 -8.34 -8.61
N LYS A 169 2.41 -7.64 -7.49
CA LYS A 169 1.65 -7.89 -6.25
C LYS A 169 0.16 -7.61 -6.42
N ILE A 170 -0.18 -6.57 -7.18
CA ILE A 170 -1.57 -6.25 -7.54
C ILE A 170 -2.15 -7.35 -8.42
N ALA A 171 -1.40 -7.82 -9.43
CA ALA A 171 -1.85 -8.89 -10.31
C ALA A 171 -2.06 -10.20 -9.53
N GLU A 172 -1.14 -10.53 -8.63
CA GLU A 172 -1.24 -11.70 -7.74
C GLU A 172 -2.47 -11.62 -6.84
N PHE A 173 -2.70 -10.48 -6.17
CA PHE A 173 -3.88 -10.28 -5.33
C PHE A 173 -5.19 -10.44 -6.11
N ARG A 174 -5.27 -9.87 -7.32
CA ARG A 174 -6.45 -10.02 -8.20
C ARG A 174 -6.68 -11.48 -8.60
N ARG A 175 -5.61 -12.20 -8.92
CA ARG A 175 -5.66 -13.63 -9.24
C ARG A 175 -6.20 -14.43 -8.06
N LEU A 176 -5.71 -14.17 -6.84
CA LEU A 176 -6.19 -14.85 -5.64
C LEU A 176 -7.67 -14.57 -5.38
N ASN A 177 -8.11 -13.31 -5.46
CA ASN A 177 -9.53 -12.97 -5.30
C ASN A 177 -10.44 -13.65 -6.34
N ALA A 178 -9.95 -13.89 -7.55
CA ALA A 178 -10.71 -14.62 -8.56
C ALA A 178 -10.87 -16.11 -8.21
N LEU A 179 -9.90 -16.73 -7.53
CA LEU A 179 -9.96 -18.13 -7.09
C LEU A 179 -10.88 -18.37 -5.89
N TYR A 180 -11.30 -17.30 -5.22
CA TYR A 180 -12.22 -17.35 -4.09
C TYR A 180 -13.69 -17.24 -4.50
N ARG A 181 -13.97 -16.68 -5.69
CA ARG A 181 -15.35 -16.47 -6.14
C ARG A 181 -15.97 -17.79 -6.62
N HIS A 182 -17.02 -18.22 -5.94
CA HIS A 182 -17.90 -19.34 -6.29
C HIS A 182 -19.26 -18.84 -6.76
#